data_AF-A0A8K0IGI0-F1
#
_entry.id   AF-A0A8K0IGI0-F1
#
_cell.length_a   1.000
_cell.length_b   1.000
_cell.length_c   1.000
_cell.angle_alpha   90.00
_cell.angle_beta   90.00
_cell.angle_gamma   90.00
#
_symmetry.space_group_name_H-M   'P 1'
#
loop_
_entity.id
_entity.type
_entity.pdbx_description
1 polymer ?
#
loop_
_entity_poly.entity_id
_entity_poly.type
_entity_poly.pdbx_seq_one_letter_code
_entity_poly.pdbx_strand_id
1 'polypeptide(L)'
;MTMSATFMGNSTSIQEMFRRVSEQFTVMFRRKAFLHWYTGEGMDEMEFTEAESNMNDLVSEYQQYQDAAADDEEEHGAEEVEED
;
A
#
# COMPACT_ATOMS: atom_id res chain seq x y z
N MET A 1 -34.80 14.97 12.12
CA MET A 1 -34.22 14.01 11.16
C MET A 1 -32.74 13.87 11.51
N THR A 2 -32.29 12.67 11.85
CA THR A 2 -30.85 12.39 11.99
C THR A 2 -30.29 12.19 10.58
N MET A 3 -29.40 13.10 10.16
CA MET A 3 -28.69 12.98 8.89
C MET A 3 -27.45 12.11 9.09
N SER A 4 -27.20 11.20 8.17
CA SER A 4 -26.00 10.39 8.10
C SER A 4 -25.41 10.49 6.70
N ALA A 5 -24.09 10.44 6.60
CA ALA A 5 -23.36 10.38 5.33
C ALA A 5 -22.29 9.30 5.40
N THR A 6 -22.03 8.65 4.28
CA THR A 6 -20.96 7.66 4.10
C THR A 6 -20.08 8.14 2.95
N PHE A 7 -18.76 8.18 3.17
CA PHE A 7 -17.78 8.53 2.15
C PHE A 7 -17.13 7.26 1.60
N MET A 8 -16.97 7.19 0.28
CA MET A 8 -16.17 6.18 -0.40
C MET A 8 -15.07 6.91 -1.17
N GLY A 9 -13.84 6.76 -0.71
CA GLY A 9 -12.66 7.35 -1.33
C GLY A 9 -11.71 6.27 -1.81
N ASN A 10 -11.24 6.39 -3.04
CA ASN A 10 -10.09 5.64 -3.53
C ASN A 10 -8.89 6.60 -3.51
N SER A 11 -8.06 6.49 -2.48
CA SER A 11 -6.91 7.38 -2.25
C SER A 11 -5.64 6.55 -2.14
N THR A 12 -4.56 7.03 -2.76
CA THR A 12 -3.23 6.40 -2.72
C THR A 12 -2.70 6.28 -1.29
N SER A 13 -3.14 7.11 -0.34
CA SER A 13 -2.76 7.06 1.07
C SER A 13 -3.05 5.71 1.75
N ILE A 14 -3.90 4.86 1.16
CA ILE A 14 -4.11 3.48 1.64
C ILE A 14 -2.81 2.65 1.66
N GLN A 15 -1.81 3.03 0.86
CA GLN A 15 -0.50 2.39 0.85
C GLN A 15 0.18 2.35 2.22
N GLU A 16 -0.08 3.34 3.10
CA GLU A 16 0.49 3.38 4.45
C GLU A 16 -0.04 2.25 5.33
N MET A 17 -1.32 1.91 5.17
CA MET A 17 -1.93 0.78 5.88
C MET A 17 -1.34 -0.54 5.42
N PHE A 18 -1.12 -0.69 4.11
CA PHE A 18 -0.46 -1.86 3.54
C PHE A 18 1.00 -1.98 4.01
N ARG A 19 1.76 -0.88 4.01
CA ARG A 19 3.13 -0.84 4.53
C ARG A 19 3.19 -1.28 5.99
N ARG A 20 2.29 -0.78 6.84
CA ARG A 20 2.23 -1.16 8.26
C ARG A 20 1.96 -2.65 8.45
N VAL A 21 1.07 -3.25 7.66
CA VAL A 21 0.80 -4.70 7.71
C VAL A 21 2.03 -5.48 7.24
N SER A 22 2.66 -5.05 6.14
CA SER A 22 3.87 -5.65 5.59
C SER A 22 5.00 -5.66 6.63
N GLU A 23 5.28 -4.54 7.31
CA GLU A 23 6.31 -4.48 8.35
C GLU A 23 6.09 -5.48 9.49
N GLN A 24 4.85 -5.59 9.99
CA GLN A 24 4.51 -6.56 11.04
C GLN A 24 4.66 -7.99 10.54
N PHE A 25 4.21 -8.26 9.30
CA PHE A 25 4.38 -9.54 8.65
C PHE A 25 5.86 -9.92 8.54
N THR A 26 6.71 -9.05 7.98
CA THR A 26 8.14 -9.27 7.81
C THR A 26 8.82 -9.61 9.14
N VAL A 27 8.50 -8.90 10.22
CA VAL A 27 9.07 -9.18 11.56
C VAL A 27 8.70 -10.58 12.05
N MET A 28 7.45 -10.99 11.87
CA MET A 28 6.95 -12.30 12.28
C MET A 28 7.52 -13.42 11.41
N PHE A 29 7.51 -13.23 10.09
CA PHE A 29 7.97 -14.20 9.11
C PHE A 29 9.47 -14.46 9.22
N ARG A 30 10.30 -13.42 9.41
CA ARG A 30 11.75 -13.57 9.67
C ARG A 30 12.05 -14.40 10.92
N ARG A 31 11.16 -14.40 11.91
CA ARG A 31 11.28 -15.21 13.14
C ARG A 31 10.62 -16.58 13.02
N LYS A 32 10.01 -16.89 11.87
CA LYS A 32 9.15 -18.05 11.64
C LYS A 32 8.07 -18.19 12.74
N ALA A 33 7.59 -17.06 13.26
CA ALA A 33 6.63 -17.05 14.35
C ALA A 33 5.27 -17.53 13.83
N PHE A 34 4.68 -18.54 14.48
CA PHE A 34 3.39 -19.16 14.12
C PHE A 34 3.31 -19.78 12.71
N LEU A 35 4.42 -19.84 11.97
CA LEU A 35 4.45 -20.35 10.59
C LEU A 35 3.91 -21.79 10.46
N HIS A 36 4.21 -22.64 11.46
CA HIS A 36 3.78 -24.04 11.51
C HIS A 36 2.26 -24.25 11.45
N TRP A 37 1.44 -23.27 11.84
CA TRP A 37 -0.03 -23.37 11.73
C TRP A 37 -0.50 -23.34 10.28
N TYR A 38 0.27 -22.72 9.39
CA TYR A 38 -0.06 -22.61 7.97
C TYR A 38 0.59 -23.75 7.18
N THR A 39 1.87 -24.03 7.44
CA THR A 39 2.56 -25.14 6.76
C THR A 39 2.02 -26.50 7.17
N GLY A 40 1.44 -26.61 8.38
CA GLY A 40 0.75 -27.82 8.84
C GLY A 40 -0.53 -28.13 8.05
N GLU A 41 -1.15 -27.12 7.45
CA GLU A 41 -2.32 -27.24 6.57
C GLU A 41 -1.94 -27.42 5.09
N GLY A 42 -0.64 -27.51 4.78
CA GLY A 42 -0.13 -27.78 3.44
C GLY A 42 0.34 -26.56 2.64
N MET A 43 0.39 -25.38 3.26
CA MET A 43 0.94 -24.16 2.63
C MET A 43 2.47 -24.24 2.53
N ASP A 44 3.06 -23.80 1.41
CA ASP A 44 4.51 -23.72 1.23
C ASP A 44 5.06 -22.42 1.84
N GLU A 45 6.25 -22.47 2.45
CA GLU A 45 6.94 -21.27 2.95
C GLU A 45 7.24 -20.26 1.82
N MET A 46 7.42 -20.74 0.58
CA MET A 46 7.57 -19.88 -0.59
C MET A 46 6.33 -19.03 -0.87
N GLU A 47 5.12 -19.52 -0.59
CA GLU A 47 3.88 -18.76 -0.80
C GLU A 47 3.81 -17.51 0.10
N PHE A 48 4.44 -17.55 1.28
CA PHE A 48 4.59 -16.38 2.15
C PHE A 48 5.51 -15.32 1.54
N THR A 49 6.58 -15.77 0.88
CA THR A 49 7.54 -14.87 0.22
C THR A 49 6.89 -14.23 -1.01
N GLU A 50 6.10 -14.99 -1.77
CA GLU A 50 5.31 -14.46 -2.88
C GLU A 50 4.27 -13.44 -2.40
N ALA A 51 3.56 -13.72 -1.30
CA ALA A 51 2.60 -12.78 -0.73
C ALA A 51 3.26 -11.48 -0.24
N GLU A 52 4.45 -11.56 0.37
CA GLU A 52 5.24 -10.39 0.76
C GLU A 52 5.65 -9.55 -0.46
N SER A 53 6.10 -10.20 -1.54
CA SER A 53 6.44 -9.53 -2.81
C SER A 53 5.23 -8.80 -3.38
N ASN A 54 4.10 -9.49 -3.53
CA ASN A 54 2.88 -8.92 -4.10
C ASN A 54 2.39 -7.70 -3.32
N MET A 55 2.53 -7.73 -1.98
CA MET A 55 2.20 -6.58 -1.13
C MET A 55 3.13 -5.39 -1.36
N ASN A 56 4.43 -5.64 -1.52
CA ASN A 56 5.42 -4.60 -1.79
C ASN A 56 5.24 -4.00 -3.20
N ASP A 57 4.88 -4.83 -4.17
CA ASP A 57 4.57 -4.39 -5.54
C ASP A 57 3.35 -3.46 -5.52
N LEU A 58 2.27 -3.84 -4.83
CA LEU A 58 1.07 -3.00 -4.68
C LEU A 58 1.38 -1.64 -4.02
N VAL A 59 2.20 -1.63 -2.95
CA VAL A 59 2.62 -0.38 -2.31
C VAL A 59 3.44 0.47 -3.27
N SER A 60 4.29 -0.15 -4.08
CA SER A 60 5.12 0.54 -5.08
C SER A 60 4.26 1.15 -6.20
N GLU A 61 3.22 0.44 -6.67
CA GLU A 61 2.28 0.97 -7.66
C GLU A 61 1.55 2.22 -7.12
N TYR A 62 1.06 2.19 -5.88
CA TYR A 62 0.41 3.36 -5.28
C TYR A 62 1.36 4.55 -5.14
N GLN A 63 2.63 4.30 -4.79
CA GLN A 63 3.63 5.36 -4.72
C GLN A 63 3.89 5.97 -6.09
N GLN A 64 4.02 5.15 -7.14
CA GLN A 64 4.22 5.63 -8.51
C GLN A 64 3.06 6.53 -8.98
N TYR A 65 1.81 6.17 -8.70
CA TYR A 65 0.66 7.02 -9.05
C TYR A 65 0.62 8.32 -8.24
N GLN A 66 1.02 8.27 -6.97
CA GLN A 66 1.07 9.45 -6.13
C GLN A 66 2.14 10.43 -6.61
N ASP A 67 3.31 9.93 -6.99
CA ASP A 67 4.42 10.75 -7.49
C ASP A 67 4.09 11.33 -8.87
N ALA A 68 3.50 10.54 -9.77
CA ALA A 68 3.06 11.02 -11.08
C ALA A 68 2.01 12.14 -10.99
N ALA A 69 1.06 12.04 -10.04
CA ALA A 69 0.08 13.09 -9.82
C ALA A 69 0.70 14.37 -9.24
N ALA A 70 1.75 14.25 -8.43
CA ALA A 70 2.48 15.40 -7.89
C ALA A 70 3.28 16.11 -8.99
N ASP A 71 3.92 15.36 -9.88
CA ASP A 71 4.66 15.91 -11.03
C ASP A 71 3.71 16.66 -12.00
N ASP A 72 2.51 16.10 -12.28
CA ASP A 72 1.49 16.76 -13.11
C ASP A 72 0.91 18.03 -12.45
N GLU A 73 0.73 18.04 -11.12
CA GLU A 73 0.29 19.25 -10.37
C GLU A 73 1.37 20.34 -10.32
N GLU A 74 2.66 19.97 -10.22
CA GLU A 74 3.78 20.92 -10.26
C GLU A 74 3.94 21.59 -11.63
N GLU A 75 3.74 20.86 -12.73
CA GLU A 75 3.77 21.42 -14.10
C GLU A 75 2.63 22.42 -14.32
N HIS A 76 1.40 22.11 -13.89
CA HIS A 76 0.26 23.02 -14.02
C HIS A 76 0.30 24.22 -13.07
N GLY A 77 0.88 24.08 -11.87
CA GLY A 77 1.05 25.20 -10.93
C GLY A 77 2.11 26.20 -11.36
N ALA A 78 3.08 25.80 -12.18
CA ALA A 78 4.11 26.68 -12.73
C ALA A 78 3.58 27.57 -13.88
N GLU A 79 2.64 27.08 -14.68
CA GLU A 79 2.03 27.84 -15.78
C GLU A 79 1.11 28.98 -15.29
N GLU A 80 0.45 28.84 -14.13
CA GLU A 80 -0.41 29.90 -13.57
C GLU A 80 0.38 31.07 -12.93
N VAL A 81 1.69 30.92 -12.70
CA VAL A 81 2.54 31.94 -12.05
C VAL A 81 3.27 32.82 -13.08
N GLU A 82 3.30 32.45 -14.37
CA GLU A 82 3.94 33.25 -15.43
C GLU A 82 3.01 34.29 -16.12
N GLU A 83 1.71 34.34 -15.78
CA GLU A 83 0.81 35.41 -16.22
C GLU A 83 0.68 36.53 -15.15
N ASP A 84 1.73 37.34 -14.95
CA ASP A 84 1.63 38.71 -14.40
C ASP A 84 2.76 39.63 -14.93
#